data_AF-A0A372BT25-F1
#
_entry.id   AF-A0A372BT25-F1
#
_cell.length_a   1.000
_cell.length_b   1.000
_cell.length_c   1.000
_cell.angle_alpha   90.00
_cell.angle_beta   90.00
_cell.angle_gamma   90.00
#
_symmetry.space_group_name_H-M   'P 1'
#
loop_
_entity.id
_entity.type
_entity.pdbx_description
1 polymer ?
#
loop_
_entity_poly.entity_id
_entity_poly.type
_entity_poly.pdbx_seq_one_letter_code
_entity_poly.pdbx_strand_id
1 'polypeptide(L)'
;MYKSPNSGFSLIELLVVLIILGLIAGLVVPNIMQRGEDAKLRAADAEVQRLSMAVDEFYLDNGRPPEELRELIEKPGDATNWNGPYVNDSNLKDPWDNAYQYRYPGEHRSFDIWSHGADGSPGGEGANADIKSWD
;
A
#
# COMPACT_ATOMS: atom_id res chain seq x y z
N MET A 1 -41.21 -38.75 43.08
CA MET A 1 -41.07 -37.34 42.65
C MET A 1 -39.60 -36.96 42.85
N TYR A 2 -38.78 -37.05 41.79
CA TYR A 2 -37.34 -36.79 41.88
C TYR A 2 -37.11 -35.29 42.12
N LYS A 3 -36.51 -34.93 43.27
CA LYS A 3 -36.06 -33.55 43.54
C LYS A 3 -34.85 -33.28 42.66
N SER A 4 -34.99 -32.37 41.69
CA SER A 4 -33.85 -31.80 40.98
C SER A 4 -32.99 -31.01 41.97
N PRO A 5 -31.67 -31.27 42.07
CA PRO A 5 -30.81 -30.44 42.90
C PRO A 5 -30.68 -29.06 42.24
N ASN A 6 -31.03 -28.01 42.96
CA ASN A 6 -30.64 -26.64 42.61
C ASN A 6 -29.15 -26.50 42.88
N SER A 7 -28.32 -26.82 41.89
CA SER A 7 -26.90 -26.54 41.88
C SER A 7 -26.70 -25.04 41.63
N GLY A 8 -26.53 -24.28 42.72
CA GLY A 8 -26.05 -22.90 42.67
C GLY A 8 -24.55 -22.87 42.44
N PHE A 9 -24.08 -21.86 41.69
CA PHE A 9 -22.65 -21.64 41.42
C PHE A 9 -21.86 -21.43 42.72
N SER A 10 -20.68 -22.05 42.80
CA SER A 10 -19.70 -21.82 43.86
C SER A 10 -18.92 -20.52 43.64
N LEU A 11 -18.53 -19.85 44.72
CA LEU A 11 -17.59 -18.72 44.67
C LEU A 11 -16.26 -19.11 44.00
N ILE A 12 -15.83 -20.37 44.18
CA ILE A 12 -14.61 -20.90 43.56
C ILE A 12 -14.77 -21.00 42.04
N GLU A 13 -15.94 -21.40 41.52
CA GLU A 13 -16.17 -21.48 40.07
C GLU A 13 -16.12 -20.11 39.42
N LEU A 14 -16.72 -19.09 40.05
CA LEU A 14 -16.65 -17.73 39.56
C LEU A 14 -15.19 -17.22 39.55
N LEU A 15 -14.42 -17.52 40.60
CA LEU A 15 -13.03 -17.13 40.70
C LEU A 15 -12.16 -17.77 39.61
N VAL A 16 -12.37 -19.07 39.33
CA VAL A 16 -11.67 -19.77 38.24
C VAL A 16 -12.01 -19.16 36.88
N VAL A 17 -13.28 -18.83 36.62
CA VAL A 17 -13.71 -18.17 35.37
C VAL A 17 -13.04 -16.81 35.20
N LEU A 18 -12.99 -15.99 36.26
CA LEU A 18 -12.33 -14.68 36.21
C LEU A 18 -10.82 -14.79 35.94
N ILE A 19 -10.16 -15.80 36.48
CA ILE A 19 -8.74 -16.07 36.18
C ILE A 19 -8.57 -16.43 34.70
N ILE A 20 -9.39 -17.35 34.16
CA ILE A 20 -9.31 -17.74 32.74
C ILE A 20 -9.60 -16.54 31.83
N LEU A 21 -10.62 -15.73 32.14
CA LEU A 21 -10.93 -14.51 31.38
C LEU A 21 -9.78 -13.49 31.45
N GLY A 22 -9.15 -13.31 32.62
CA GLY A 22 -7.97 -12.45 32.76
C GLY A 22 -6.77 -12.94 31.94
N LEU A 23 -6.54 -14.25 31.89
CA LEU A 23 -5.49 -14.87 31.07
C LEU A 23 -5.77 -14.73 29.57
N ILE A 24 -7.01 -14.97 29.12
CA ILE A 24 -7.41 -14.84 27.72
C ILE A 24 -7.39 -13.37 27.27
N ALA A 25 -7.85 -12.45 28.12
CA ALA A 25 -7.85 -11.02 27.82
C ALA A 25 -6.43 -10.47 27.54
N GLY A 26 -5.39 -11.04 28.17
CA GLY A 26 -4.01 -10.67 27.91
C GLY A 26 -3.41 -11.23 26.61
N LEU A 27 -4.02 -12.27 26.02
CA LEU A 27 -3.49 -12.95 24.82
C LEU A 27 -4.06 -12.42 23.50
N VAL A 28 -5.18 -11.69 23.54
CA VAL A 28 -5.89 -11.26 22.33
C VAL A 28 -5.58 -9.79 22.05
N VAL A 29 -4.40 -9.52 21.49
CA VAL A 29 -4.09 -8.26 20.80
C VAL A 29 -3.87 -8.60 19.33
N PRO A 30 -4.89 -8.49 18.46
CA PRO A 30 -4.66 -8.69 17.04
C PRO A 30 -3.73 -7.60 16.50
N ASN A 31 -2.63 -7.98 15.83
CA ASN A 31 -1.77 -7.08 15.05
C ASN A 31 -2.45 -6.67 13.72
N ILE A 32 -3.67 -6.15 13.80
CA ILE A 32 -4.44 -5.67 12.64
C ILE A 32 -3.74 -4.51 11.92
N MET A 33 -2.93 -3.71 12.64
CA MET A 33 -2.19 -2.58 12.07
C MET A 33 -1.15 -3.03 11.03
N GLN A 34 -0.41 -4.12 11.31
CA GLN A 34 0.65 -4.62 10.42
C GLN A 34 0.09 -5.10 9.08
N ARG A 35 -1.10 -5.73 9.08
CA ARG A 35 -1.73 -6.21 7.84
C ARG A 35 -2.16 -5.08 6.90
N GLY A 36 -2.52 -3.92 7.46
CA GLY A 36 -2.89 -2.74 6.68
C GLY A 36 -1.69 -2.16 5.95
N GLU A 37 -0.56 -2.03 6.62
CA GLU A 37 0.67 -1.51 6.02
C GLU A 37 1.25 -2.47 4.96
N ASP A 38 1.22 -3.79 5.21
CA ASP A 38 1.62 -4.78 4.19
C ASP A 38 0.78 -4.69 2.91
N ALA A 39 -0.52 -4.41 3.05
CA ALA A 39 -1.42 -4.24 1.91
C ALA A 39 -1.10 -2.97 1.11
N LYS A 40 -0.76 -1.87 1.80
CA LYS A 40 -0.31 -0.64 1.16
C LYS A 40 1.01 -0.83 0.41
N LEU A 41 2.00 -1.48 1.01
CA LEU A 41 3.27 -1.78 0.33
C LEU A 41 3.04 -2.53 -0.99
N ARG A 42 2.20 -3.58 -0.98
CA ARG A 42 1.86 -4.33 -2.21
C ARG A 42 1.06 -3.51 -3.21
N ALA A 43 0.19 -2.62 -2.75
CA ALA A 43 -0.54 -1.72 -3.62
C ALA A 43 0.41 -0.73 -4.30
N ALA A 44 1.35 -0.15 -3.56
CA ALA A 44 2.37 0.75 -4.09
C ALA A 44 3.23 0.04 -5.15
N ASP A 45 3.67 -1.19 -4.89
CA ASP A 45 4.43 -1.99 -5.86
C ASP A 45 3.64 -2.21 -7.16
N ALA A 46 2.38 -2.64 -7.06
CA ALA A 46 1.53 -2.83 -8.23
C ALA A 46 1.28 -1.52 -9.01
N GLU A 47 1.15 -0.39 -8.30
CA GLU A 47 0.96 0.93 -8.88
C GLU A 47 2.23 1.42 -9.61
N VAL A 48 3.42 1.21 -9.04
CA VAL A 48 4.71 1.50 -9.68
C VAL A 48 4.85 0.72 -10.99
N GLN A 49 4.50 -0.57 -10.99
CA GLN A 49 4.51 -1.39 -12.21
C GLN A 49 3.49 -0.88 -13.24
N ARG A 50 2.28 -0.48 -12.80
CA ARG A 50 1.26 0.10 -13.68
C ARG A 50 1.72 1.42 -14.30
N LEU A 51 2.30 2.32 -13.51
CA LEU A 51 2.83 3.59 -14.00
C LEU A 51 3.96 3.36 -14.99
N SER A 52 4.81 2.36 -14.75
CA SER A 52 5.88 1.98 -15.70
C SER A 52 5.29 1.54 -17.04
N MET A 53 4.25 0.70 -17.04
CA MET A 53 3.55 0.31 -18.28
C MET A 53 2.90 1.49 -18.99
N ALA A 54 2.32 2.44 -18.25
CA ALA A 54 1.73 3.64 -18.83
C ALA A 54 2.77 4.59 -19.45
N VAL A 55 3.96 4.68 -18.85
CA VAL A 55 5.11 5.39 -19.45
C VAL A 55 5.54 4.73 -20.76
N ASP A 56 5.60 3.40 -20.80
CA ASP A 56 5.91 2.66 -22.02
C ASP A 56 4.85 2.87 -23.11
N GLU A 57 3.56 2.87 -22.74
CA GLU A 57 2.46 3.15 -23.68
C GLU A 57 2.54 4.57 -24.24
N PHE A 58 2.80 5.56 -23.37
CA PHE A 58 3.04 6.94 -23.80
C PHE A 58 4.23 7.02 -24.78
N TYR A 59 5.31 6.29 -24.52
CA TYR A 59 6.47 6.20 -25.40
C TYR A 59 6.12 5.60 -26.77
N LEU A 60 5.33 4.52 -26.80
CA LEU A 60 4.91 3.88 -28.04
C LEU A 60 4.07 4.82 -28.92
N ASP A 61 3.21 5.63 -28.31
CA ASP A 61 2.37 6.57 -29.04
C ASP A 61 3.15 7.79 -29.54
N ASN A 62 3.94 8.41 -28.66
CA ASN A 62 4.54 9.72 -28.90
C ASN A 62 6.00 9.66 -29.36
N GLY A 63 6.63 8.49 -29.32
CA GLY A 63 8.04 8.27 -29.68
C GLY A 63 9.05 8.83 -28.68
N ARG A 64 8.57 9.36 -27.54
CA ARG A 64 9.37 9.86 -26.43
C ARG A 64 8.69 9.52 -25.11
N PRO A 65 9.44 9.30 -24.02
CA PRO A 65 8.82 9.12 -22.71
C PRO A 65 8.30 10.47 -22.22
N PRO A 66 7.39 10.48 -21.24
CA PRO A 66 6.94 11.72 -20.61
C PRO A 66 8.11 12.36 -19.84
N GLU A 67 8.18 13.69 -19.78
CA GLU A 67 9.15 14.39 -18.93
C GLU A 67 8.68 14.40 -17.47
N GLU A 68 7.37 14.46 -17.26
CA GLU A 68 6.70 14.42 -15.96
C GLU A 68 5.59 13.36 -15.97
N LEU A 69 5.35 12.66 -14.85
CA LEU A 69 4.26 11.67 -14.75
C LEU A 69 2.88 12.27 -15.03
N ARG A 70 2.72 13.59 -14.85
CA ARG A 70 1.47 14.30 -15.15
C ARG A 70 1.10 14.24 -16.64
N GLU A 71 2.06 14.05 -17.54
CA GLU A 71 1.80 13.89 -18.98
C GLU A 71 1.01 12.60 -19.29
N LEU A 72 0.96 11.66 -18.35
CA LEU A 72 0.12 10.47 -18.47
C LEU A 72 -1.38 10.79 -18.34
N ILE A 73 -1.74 11.88 -17.66
CA ILE A 73 -3.14 12.27 -17.44
C ILE A 73 -3.54 13.53 -18.22
N GLU A 74 -2.57 14.37 -18.55
CA GLU A 74 -2.76 15.63 -19.27
C GLU A 74 -1.91 15.64 -20.54
N LYS A 75 -2.53 15.95 -21.68
CA LYS A 75 -1.82 16.02 -22.96
C LYS A 75 -0.74 17.13 -22.92
N PRO A 76 0.55 16.80 -23.10
CA PRO A 76 1.58 17.82 -23.26
C PRO A 76 1.49 18.47 -24.64
N GLY A 77 1.93 19.73 -24.75
CA GLY A 77 1.71 20.55 -25.95
C GLY A 77 2.43 20.04 -27.21
N ASP A 78 3.50 19.26 -27.04
CA ASP A 78 4.32 18.68 -28.10
C ASP A 78 3.93 17.23 -28.44
N ALA A 79 3.04 16.59 -27.68
CA ALA A 79 2.58 15.24 -27.98
C ALA A 79 1.65 15.23 -29.20
N THR A 80 2.17 14.64 -30.28
CA THR A 80 1.49 14.61 -31.58
C THR A 80 0.43 13.51 -31.65
N ASN A 81 0.67 12.35 -31.01
CA ASN A 81 -0.17 11.15 -31.08
C ASN A 81 -0.75 10.73 -29.72
N TRP A 82 -0.95 11.68 -28.82
CA TRP A 82 -1.46 11.40 -27.47
C TRP A 82 -2.84 10.70 -27.52
N ASN A 83 -2.91 9.49 -26.97
CA ASN A 83 -4.14 8.69 -26.83
C ASN A 83 -4.60 8.54 -25.37
N GLY A 84 -4.05 9.35 -24.48
CA GLY A 84 -4.37 9.30 -23.06
C GLY A 84 -5.80 9.76 -22.70
N PRO A 85 -6.11 9.83 -21.40
CA PRO A 85 -5.19 9.62 -20.29
C PRO A 85 -4.81 8.13 -20.13
N TYR A 86 -3.53 7.86 -19.92
CA TYR A 86 -2.95 6.52 -19.77
C TYR A 86 -3.19 5.93 -18.37
N VAL A 87 -3.39 6.81 -17.38
CA VAL A 87 -3.79 6.46 -16.01
C VAL A 87 -4.82 7.47 -15.48
N ASN A 88 -5.40 7.25 -14.30
CA ASN A 88 -6.22 8.26 -13.64
C ASN A 88 -5.37 9.11 -12.70
N ASP A 89 -5.85 10.30 -12.34
CA ASP A 89 -5.20 11.21 -11.39
C ASP A 89 -4.89 10.53 -10.04
N SER A 90 -5.78 9.67 -9.56
CA SER A 90 -5.60 8.90 -8.32
C SER A 90 -4.41 7.94 -8.36
N ASN A 91 -3.92 7.57 -9.55
CA ASN A 91 -2.79 6.65 -9.73
C ASN A 91 -1.43 7.37 -9.62
N LEU A 92 -1.41 8.70 -9.60
CA LEU A 92 -0.18 9.49 -9.45
C LEU A 92 0.26 9.65 -7.99
N LYS A 93 -0.55 9.15 -7.05
CA LYS A 93 -0.25 9.15 -5.63
C LYS A 93 -0.16 7.73 -5.11
N ASP A 94 0.75 7.54 -4.17
CA ASP A 94 0.93 6.28 -3.47
C ASP A 94 -0.16 6.05 -2.40
N PRO A 95 -0.21 4.86 -1.77
CA PRO A 95 -1.20 4.53 -0.74
C PRO A 95 -1.14 5.36 0.54
N TRP A 96 -0.13 6.22 0.69
CA TRP A 96 0.03 7.17 1.79
C TRP A 96 -0.23 8.62 1.34
N ASP A 97 -0.79 8.82 0.14
CA ASP A 97 -1.14 10.11 -0.48
C ASP A 97 0.09 10.95 -0.89
N ASN A 98 1.28 10.36 -0.93
CA ASN A 98 2.48 11.01 -1.43
C ASN A 98 2.55 10.87 -2.96
N ALA A 99 3.11 11.86 -3.66
CA ALA A 99 3.31 11.75 -5.10
C ALA A 99 4.41 10.74 -5.42
N TYR A 100 4.21 9.91 -6.45
CA TYR A 100 5.29 9.09 -6.99
C TYR A 100 6.40 9.97 -7.54
N GLN A 101 7.62 9.54 -7.30
CA GLN A 101 8.80 10.14 -7.89
C GLN A 101 9.06 9.52 -9.25
N TYR A 102 9.48 10.35 -10.18
CA TYR A 102 9.83 9.93 -11.54
C TYR A 102 11.08 10.65 -12.00
N ARG A 103 11.91 9.94 -12.76
CA ARG A 103 13.11 10.48 -13.35
C ARG A 103 13.32 9.91 -14.75
N TYR A 104 13.51 10.82 -15.69
CA TYR A 104 13.97 10.53 -17.04
C TYR A 104 15.09 11.50 -17.45
N PRO A 105 16.21 11.02 -18.01
CA PRO A 105 16.62 9.61 -18.09
C PRO A 105 16.83 9.00 -16.70
N GLY A 106 16.44 7.74 -16.53
CA GLY A 106 16.62 7.01 -15.26
C GLY A 106 18.10 6.81 -14.92
N GLU A 107 18.39 6.63 -13.62
CA GLU A 107 19.73 6.24 -13.16
C GLU A 107 19.96 4.73 -13.27
N HIS A 108 18.89 3.94 -13.10
CA HIS A 108 18.97 2.47 -13.07
C HIS A 108 18.49 1.85 -14.39
N ARG A 109 17.42 2.40 -14.98
CA ARG A 109 16.87 1.97 -16.27
C ARG A 109 16.61 3.18 -17.20
N SER A 110 15.87 2.97 -18.28
CA SER A 110 15.47 4.05 -19.21
C SER A 110 14.75 5.20 -18.49
N PHE A 111 13.93 4.85 -17.50
CA PHE A 111 13.30 5.75 -16.55
C PHE A 111 13.19 5.05 -15.20
N ASP A 112 13.09 5.84 -14.14
CA ASP A 112 12.97 5.37 -12.77
C ASP A 112 11.68 5.93 -12.15
N ILE A 113 10.85 5.05 -11.58
CA ILE A 113 9.67 5.39 -10.76
C ILE A 113 9.83 4.80 -9.37
N TRP A 114 9.52 5.55 -8.32
CA TRP A 114 9.51 5.04 -6.95
C TRP A 114 8.57 5.80 -6.00
N SER A 115 8.18 5.15 -4.90
CA SER A 115 7.56 5.77 -3.73
C SER A 115 8.53 5.67 -2.55
N HIS A 116 8.48 6.65 -1.65
CA HIS A 116 9.24 6.67 -0.40
C HIS A 116 8.55 5.91 0.76
N GLY A 117 7.46 5.20 0.48
CA GLY A 117 6.72 4.49 1.52
C GLY A 117 6.03 5.44 2.52
N ALA A 118 5.71 4.90 3.70
CA ALA A 118 4.86 5.57 4.68
C ALA A 118 5.45 6.85 5.29
N ASP A 119 6.77 6.99 5.33
CA ASP A 119 7.43 8.16 5.92
C ASP A 119 7.73 9.28 4.91
N GLY A 120 7.49 9.02 3.62
CA GLY A 120 7.73 9.98 2.54
C GLY A 120 9.20 10.41 2.40
N SER A 121 10.14 9.65 2.98
CA SER A 121 11.56 9.96 2.99
C SER A 121 12.40 8.84 2.35
N PRO A 122 13.56 9.14 1.75
CA PRO A 122 14.43 8.11 1.17
C PRO A 122 14.90 7.09 2.21
N GLY A 123 14.82 5.81 1.86
CA GLY A 123 15.34 4.69 2.65
C GLY A 123 14.23 3.97 3.43
N GLY A 124 14.41 3.84 4.75
CA GLY A 124 13.45 3.20 5.65
C GLY A 124 13.43 1.66 5.61
N GLU A 125 12.62 1.08 6.51
CA GLU A 125 12.37 -0.36 6.62
C GLU A 125 10.88 -0.63 6.84
N GLY A 126 10.41 -1.82 6.44
CA GLY A 126 9.01 -2.20 6.58
C GLY A 126 8.08 -1.27 5.80
N ALA A 127 7.09 -0.68 6.46
CA ALA A 127 6.14 0.25 5.84
C ALA A 127 6.82 1.52 5.29
N ASN A 128 8.00 1.86 5.79
CA ASN A 128 8.76 3.04 5.39
C ASN A 128 9.77 2.73 4.28
N ALA A 129 9.88 1.47 3.84
CA ALA A 129 10.84 1.11 2.81
C ALA A 129 10.43 1.75 1.47
N ASP A 130 11.41 2.32 0.75
CA ASP A 130 11.19 2.76 -0.62
C ASP A 130 10.69 1.60 -1.50
N ILE A 131 9.71 1.87 -2.37
CA ILE A 131 9.22 0.94 -3.39
C ILE A 131 9.69 1.44 -4.76
N LYS A 132 10.56 0.68 -5.43
CA LYS A 132 11.30 1.13 -6.61
C LYS A 132 11.00 0.25 -7.81
N SER A 133 10.86 0.87 -8.97
CA SER A 133 10.57 0.16 -10.23
C SER A 133 11.69 -0.78 -10.70
N TRP A 134 12.93 -0.54 -10.26
CA TRP A 134 14.13 -1.31 -10.65
C TRP A 134 14.54 -2.41 -9.67
N ASP A 135 13.87 -2.49 -8.52
CA ASP A 135 14.02 -3.61 -7.58
C ASP A 135 13.13 -4.78 -8.03
#